data_AF-X8GSQ8-F1
#
_entry.id   AF-X8GSQ8-F1
#
_cell.length_a   1.000
_cell.length_b   1.000
_cell.length_c   1.000
_cell.angle_alpha   90.00
_cell.angle_beta   90.00
_cell.angle_gamma   90.00
#
_symmetry.space_group_name_H-M   'P 1'
#
loop_
_entity.id
_entity.type
_entity.pdbx_description
1 polymer ?
#
loop_
_entity_poly.entity_id
_entity_poly.type
_entity_poly.pdbx_seq_one_letter_code
_entity_poly.pdbx_strand_id
1 'polypeptide(L)'
;MYSSRGSDPISLSSVLYFVMMVMLFLFYFAQFDHAIDERTNTKGLFLIYSHYPIFISLFMVTVSMGFLVDSSANHLFVTAFFLAGIGMFQAAVLANGRYNKDYLRYTKSFCMTQAVLFALGSIFALLMSGTPTLVIVIGTVTTVMTGIHFMRFYMIQARKNGKQNWHLI
;
A
#
# COMPACT_ATOMS: atom_id res chain seq x y z
N MET A 1 -15.93 -41.92 8.06
CA MET A 1 -16.57 -41.24 6.91
C MET A 1 -15.60 -40.16 6.46
N TYR A 2 -14.80 -40.43 5.41
CA TYR A 2 -13.88 -39.45 4.84
C TYR A 2 -14.71 -38.36 4.17
N SER A 3 -14.77 -37.18 4.78
CA SER A 3 -15.32 -36.00 4.12
C SER A 3 -14.34 -35.58 3.03
N SER A 4 -14.79 -35.72 1.78
CA SER A 4 -14.15 -35.20 0.59
C SER A 4 -13.83 -33.72 0.78
N ARG A 5 -12.54 -33.40 0.85
CA ARG A 5 -12.02 -32.03 0.79
C ARG A 5 -12.27 -31.51 -0.63
N GLY A 6 -13.51 -31.12 -0.90
CA GLY A 6 -13.84 -30.33 -2.07
C GLY A 6 -12.99 -29.06 -2.02
N SER A 7 -12.39 -28.68 -3.14
CA SER A 7 -11.65 -27.42 -3.24
C SER A 7 -12.57 -26.28 -2.85
N ASP A 8 -12.33 -25.66 -1.68
CA ASP A 8 -13.06 -24.47 -1.27
C ASP A 8 -12.94 -23.43 -2.40
N PRO A 9 -14.06 -22.88 -2.89
CA PRO A 9 -14.01 -21.89 -3.96
C PRO A 9 -13.19 -20.67 -3.51
N ILE A 10 -12.39 -20.12 -4.42
CA ILE A 10 -11.60 -18.90 -4.16
C ILE A 10 -12.55 -17.80 -3.66
N SER A 11 -12.31 -17.30 -2.45
CA SER A 11 -13.16 -16.27 -1.84
C SER A 11 -12.85 -14.88 -2.41
N LEU A 12 -13.87 -14.01 -2.50
CA LEU A 12 -13.69 -12.61 -2.90
C LEU A 12 -12.66 -11.91 -2.01
N SER A 13 -12.72 -12.12 -0.70
CA SER A 13 -11.76 -11.57 0.27
C SER A 13 -10.33 -11.94 -0.13
N SER A 14 -10.06 -13.21 -0.40
CA SER A 14 -8.73 -13.69 -0.81
C SER A 14 -8.22 -13.02 -2.09
N VAL A 15 -9.10 -12.84 -3.10
CA VAL A 15 -8.74 -12.12 -4.34
C VAL A 15 -8.41 -10.65 -4.06
N LEU A 16 -9.22 -9.97 -3.26
CA LEU A 16 -9.00 -8.56 -2.92
C LEU A 16 -7.72 -8.37 -2.11
N TYR A 17 -7.43 -9.25 -1.15
CA TYR A 17 -6.16 -9.25 -0.43
C TYR A 17 -4.97 -9.46 -1.36
N PHE A 18 -5.07 -10.39 -2.31
CA PHE A 18 -4.02 -10.59 -3.31
C PHE A 18 -3.79 -9.32 -4.15
N VAL A 19 -4.86 -8.71 -4.67
CA VAL A 19 -4.78 -7.45 -5.41
C VAL A 19 -4.13 -6.35 -4.57
N MET A 20 -4.53 -6.20 -3.31
CA MET A 20 -3.94 -5.23 -2.40
C MET A 20 -2.44 -5.48 -2.18
N MET A 21 -2.02 -6.71 -1.95
CA MET A 21 -0.60 -7.05 -1.78
C MET A 21 0.22 -6.76 -3.03
N VAL A 22 -0.31 -7.09 -4.22
CA VAL A 22 0.33 -6.73 -5.50
C VAL A 22 0.44 -5.21 -5.66
N MET A 23 -0.60 -4.46 -5.30
CA MET A 23 -0.59 -3.00 -5.43
C MET A 23 0.37 -2.33 -4.44
N LEU A 24 0.44 -2.82 -3.20
CA LEU A 24 1.46 -2.39 -2.24
C LEU A 24 2.87 -2.68 -2.77
N PHE A 25 3.09 -3.90 -3.29
CA PHE A 25 4.36 -4.29 -3.88
C PHE A 25 4.75 -3.41 -5.07
N LEU A 26 3.84 -3.15 -6.01
CA LEU A 26 4.09 -2.29 -7.17
C LEU A 26 4.40 -0.85 -6.75
N PHE A 27 3.74 -0.34 -5.72
CA PHE A 27 4.04 0.98 -5.17
C PHE A 27 5.45 1.03 -4.55
N TYR A 28 5.80 0.02 -3.74
CA TYR A 28 7.17 -0.13 -3.23
C TYR A 28 8.19 -0.21 -4.37
N PHE A 29 7.96 -1.09 -5.35
CA PHE A 29 8.86 -1.32 -6.47
C PHE A 29 9.10 -0.05 -7.28
N ALA A 30 8.02 0.63 -7.68
CA ALA A 30 8.13 1.87 -8.44
C ALA A 30 8.82 2.99 -7.63
N GLN A 31 8.69 3.01 -6.30
CA GLN A 31 9.44 3.94 -5.47
C GLN A 31 10.93 3.60 -5.41
N PHE A 32 11.27 2.37 -5.03
CA PHE A 32 12.64 1.99 -4.70
C PHE A 32 13.51 1.75 -5.93
N ASP A 33 12.97 1.15 -6.99
CA ASP A 33 13.71 0.83 -8.21
C ASP A 33 13.74 2.02 -9.17
N HIS A 34 12.62 2.77 -9.29
CA HIS A 34 12.48 3.78 -10.33
C HIS A 34 12.60 5.22 -9.84
N ALA A 35 12.14 5.55 -8.64
CA ALA A 35 12.08 6.94 -8.19
C ALA A 35 13.36 7.41 -7.49
N ILE A 36 14.00 6.53 -6.72
CA ILE A 36 15.21 6.83 -5.96
C ILE A 36 16.41 7.11 -6.88
N ASP A 37 17.28 8.03 -6.46
CA ASP A 37 18.53 8.35 -7.14
C ASP A 37 19.71 7.63 -6.49
N GLU A 38 20.05 6.48 -7.07
CA GLU A 38 21.16 5.63 -6.65
C GLU A 38 22.55 6.27 -6.87
N ARG A 39 22.63 7.35 -7.66
CA ARG A 39 23.91 8.03 -7.94
C ARG A 39 24.31 9.01 -6.84
N THR A 40 23.39 9.32 -5.92
CA THR A 40 23.66 10.24 -4.82
C THR A 40 24.56 9.59 -3.77
N ASN A 41 25.66 10.26 -3.43
CA ASN A 41 26.61 9.80 -2.40
C ASN A 41 26.06 10.05 -0.98
N THR A 42 24.96 9.38 -0.63
CA THR A 42 24.38 9.42 0.71
C THR A 42 24.76 8.17 1.49
N LYS A 43 24.83 8.25 2.83
CA LYS A 43 25.15 7.11 3.69
C LYS A 43 24.14 5.95 3.62
N GLY A 44 23.02 6.10 2.89
CA GLY A 44 22.01 5.05 2.66
C GLY A 44 21.30 4.50 3.90
N LEU A 45 21.67 4.95 5.11
CA LEU A 45 21.24 4.33 6.37
C LEU A 45 19.72 4.30 6.51
N PHE A 46 19.05 5.45 6.29
CA PHE A 46 17.59 5.50 6.32
C PHE A 46 16.96 4.58 5.28
N LEU A 47 17.53 4.49 4.06
CA LEU A 47 17.01 3.65 2.99
C LEU A 47 16.96 2.19 3.43
N ILE A 48 18.04 1.70 4.05
CA ILE A 48 18.13 0.34 4.60
C ILE A 48 17.11 0.16 5.74
N TYR A 49 17.16 1.02 6.76
CA TYR A 49 16.32 0.86 7.95
C TYR A 49 14.82 1.13 7.70
N SER A 50 14.46 1.85 6.65
CA SER A 50 13.06 2.05 6.28
C SER A 50 12.35 0.77 5.84
N HIS A 51 13.10 -0.31 5.53
CA HIS A 51 12.50 -1.61 5.23
C HIS A 51 11.86 -2.27 6.45
N TYR A 52 12.33 -2.00 7.67
CA TYR A 52 11.72 -2.55 8.88
C TYR A 52 10.23 -2.17 9.02
N PRO A 53 9.84 -0.87 9.00
CA PRO A 53 8.43 -0.52 9.04
C PRO A 53 7.65 -1.03 7.82
N ILE A 54 8.28 -1.16 6.63
CA ILE A 54 7.64 -1.76 5.45
C ILE A 54 7.29 -3.24 5.71
N PHE A 55 8.23 -4.07 6.18
CA PHE A 55 7.94 -5.47 6.45
C PHE A 55 6.97 -5.66 7.61
N ILE A 56 7.13 -4.89 8.70
CA ILE A 56 6.19 -4.88 9.83
C ILE A 56 4.78 -4.57 9.33
N SER A 57 4.63 -3.55 8.48
CA SER A 57 3.32 -3.17 7.94
C SER A 57 2.68 -4.24 7.06
N LEU A 58 3.47 -4.96 6.24
CA LEU A 58 2.98 -6.10 5.46
C LEU A 58 2.52 -7.25 6.36
N PHE A 59 3.23 -7.52 7.45
CA PHE A 59 2.78 -8.49 8.45
C PHE A 59 1.48 -8.07 9.12
N MET A 60 1.33 -6.79 9.48
CA MET A 60 0.08 -6.28 10.04
C MET A 60 -1.11 -6.52 9.10
N VAL A 61 -0.96 -6.16 7.81
CA VAL A 61 -1.98 -6.38 6.78
C VAL A 61 -2.30 -7.87 6.62
N THR A 62 -1.28 -8.73 6.61
CA THR A 62 -1.43 -10.18 6.41
C THR A 62 -2.10 -10.85 7.61
N VAL A 63 -1.68 -10.52 8.83
CA VAL A 63 -2.28 -11.05 10.07
C VAL A 63 -3.74 -10.63 10.19
N SER A 64 -4.06 -9.37 9.85
CA SER A 64 -5.44 -8.88 9.84
C SER A 64 -6.37 -9.67 8.92
N MET A 65 -5.88 -10.30 7.85
CA MET A 65 -6.70 -11.05 6.90
C MET A 65 -7.47 -12.19 7.58
N GLY A 66 -6.82 -12.95 8.45
CA GLY A 66 -7.45 -14.04 9.19
C GLY A 66 -8.47 -13.52 10.20
N PHE A 67 -8.08 -12.49 10.96
CA PHE A 67 -8.92 -11.95 12.04
C PHE A 67 -10.08 -11.08 11.55
N LEU A 68 -10.00 -10.48 10.36
CA LEU A 68 -11.10 -9.67 9.84
C LEU A 68 -12.34 -10.52 9.56
N VAL A 69 -12.15 -11.73 9.05
CA VAL A 69 -13.26 -12.66 8.72
C VAL A 69 -13.64 -13.58 9.88
N ASP A 70 -12.93 -13.51 11.00
CA ASP A 70 -13.25 -14.25 12.22
C ASP A 70 -14.32 -13.51 13.02
N SER A 71 -15.50 -14.11 13.14
CA SER A 71 -16.63 -13.54 13.88
C SER A 71 -16.41 -13.39 15.39
N SER A 72 -15.40 -14.06 15.94
CA SER A 72 -15.05 -13.97 17.37
C SER A 72 -14.08 -12.83 17.69
N ALA A 73 -13.48 -12.22 16.66
CA ALA A 73 -12.50 -11.15 16.83
C ALA A 73 -13.16 -9.80 17.13
N ASN A 74 -12.42 -8.91 17.79
CA ASN A 74 -12.84 -7.52 17.94
C ASN A 74 -12.64 -6.78 16.60
N HIS A 75 -13.69 -6.72 15.77
CA HIS A 75 -13.58 -6.18 14.42
C HIS A 75 -13.15 -4.71 14.36
N LEU A 76 -13.45 -3.89 15.37
CA LEU A 76 -12.96 -2.51 15.43
C LEU A 76 -11.43 -2.48 15.58
N PHE A 77 -10.90 -3.26 16.52
CA PHE A 77 -9.46 -3.39 16.72
C PHE A 77 -8.76 -3.94 15.46
N VAL A 78 -9.28 -5.03 14.89
CA VAL A 78 -8.66 -5.65 13.71
C VAL A 78 -8.71 -4.71 12.50
N THR A 79 -9.81 -3.97 12.32
CA THR A 79 -9.92 -2.93 11.27
C THR A 79 -8.90 -1.82 11.51
N ALA A 80 -8.76 -1.31 12.73
CA ALA A 80 -7.75 -0.30 13.05
C ALA A 80 -6.32 -0.81 12.82
N PHE A 81 -6.03 -2.06 13.22
CA PHE A 81 -4.73 -2.69 13.02
C PHE A 81 -4.40 -2.91 11.53
N PHE A 82 -5.40 -3.32 10.75
CA PHE A 82 -5.31 -3.47 9.30
C PHE A 82 -4.98 -2.14 8.61
N LEU A 83 -5.73 -1.08 8.93
CA LEU A 83 -5.52 0.26 8.40
C LEU A 83 -4.18 0.84 8.85
N ALA A 84 -3.77 0.61 10.10
CA ALA A 84 -2.46 1.01 10.59
C ALA A 84 -1.33 0.34 9.79
N GLY A 85 -1.50 -0.92 9.38
CA GLY A 85 -0.61 -1.59 8.44
C GLY A 85 -0.51 -0.85 7.11
N ILE A 86 -1.63 -0.63 6.42
CA ILE A 86 -1.63 0.09 5.13
C ILE A 86 -1.01 1.50 5.26
N GLY A 87 -1.39 2.23 6.30
CA GLY A 87 -0.90 3.59 6.55
C GLY A 87 0.59 3.63 6.87
N MET A 88 1.09 2.69 7.69
CA MET A 88 2.52 2.56 8.00
C MET A 88 3.32 2.22 6.75
N PHE A 89 2.82 1.32 5.90
CA PHE A 89 3.44 0.99 4.62
C PHE A 89 3.58 2.24 3.75
N GLN A 90 2.45 2.94 3.54
CA GLN A 90 2.41 4.13 2.70
C GLN A 90 3.33 5.23 3.23
N ALA A 91 3.32 5.48 4.54
CA ALA A 91 4.20 6.45 5.16
C ALA A 91 5.68 6.09 5.01
N ALA A 92 6.06 4.82 5.22
CA ALA A 92 7.44 4.37 5.08
C ALA A 92 7.95 4.45 3.64
N VAL A 93 7.13 4.07 2.65
CA VAL A 93 7.47 4.20 1.23
C VAL A 93 7.61 5.68 0.85
N LEU A 94 6.67 6.54 1.24
CA LEU A 94 6.73 7.97 0.94
C LEU A 94 7.88 8.70 1.66
N ALA A 95 8.27 8.28 2.85
CA ALA A 95 9.39 8.89 3.57
C ALA A 95 10.73 8.72 2.82
N ASN A 96 10.86 7.69 1.98
CA ASN A 96 12.01 7.51 1.10
C ASN A 96 12.03 8.50 -0.09
N GLY A 97 10.98 9.29 -0.29
CA GLY A 97 10.91 10.35 -1.29
C GLY A 97 12.03 11.40 -1.15
N ARG A 98 12.66 11.49 0.02
CA ARG A 98 13.84 12.33 0.25
C ARG A 98 15.06 11.93 -0.59
N TYR A 99 15.09 10.69 -1.10
CA TYR A 99 16.15 10.15 -1.97
C TYR A 99 15.73 10.12 -3.44
N ASN A 100 14.56 10.64 -3.79
CA ASN A 100 14.12 10.64 -5.18
C ASN A 100 15.01 11.52 -6.05
N LYS A 101 15.15 11.12 -7.32
CA LYS A 101 15.70 11.95 -8.39
C LYS A 101 15.05 13.34 -8.32
N ASP A 102 15.81 14.40 -8.61
CA ASP A 102 15.35 15.78 -8.37
C ASP A 102 13.99 16.09 -9.00
N TYR A 103 13.75 15.58 -10.20
CA TYR A 103 12.46 15.75 -10.85
C TYR A 103 11.33 14.96 -10.19
N LEU A 104 11.58 13.84 -9.51
CA LEU A 104 10.57 13.00 -8.84
C LEU A 104 10.36 13.32 -7.35
N ARG A 105 10.91 14.44 -6.87
CA ARG A 105 10.66 14.89 -5.50
C ARG A 105 9.18 15.22 -5.30
N TYR A 106 8.60 14.71 -4.23
CA TYR A 106 7.18 14.91 -3.94
C TYR A 106 6.87 16.37 -3.66
N THR A 107 5.82 16.86 -4.31
CA THR A 107 5.26 18.18 -4.00
C THR A 107 4.38 18.09 -2.75
N LYS A 108 4.18 19.23 -2.06
CA LYS A 108 3.25 19.29 -0.91
C LYS A 108 1.84 18.84 -1.29
N SER A 109 1.37 19.25 -2.48
CA SER A 109 0.07 18.85 -3.01
C SER A 109 -0.01 17.33 -3.21
N PHE A 110 1.03 16.71 -3.76
CA PHE A 110 1.07 15.25 -3.91
C PHE A 110 0.93 14.53 -2.56
N CYS A 111 1.72 14.92 -1.55
CA CYS A 111 1.66 14.31 -0.23
C CYS A 111 0.31 14.54 0.46
N MET A 112 -0.26 15.74 0.30
CA MET A 112 -1.58 16.07 0.85
C MET A 112 -2.68 15.21 0.22
N THR A 113 -2.66 15.01 -1.10
CA THR A 113 -3.63 14.12 -1.77
C THR A 113 -3.48 12.68 -1.31
N GLN A 114 -2.26 12.17 -1.15
CA GLN A 114 -2.01 10.83 -0.59
C GLN A 114 -2.59 10.68 0.81
N ALA A 115 -2.34 11.67 1.69
CA ALA A 115 -2.85 11.67 3.05
C ALA A 115 -4.39 11.75 3.10
N VAL A 116 -5.01 12.59 2.28
CA VAL A 116 -6.48 12.71 2.22
C VAL A 116 -7.13 11.44 1.69
N LEU A 117 -6.60 10.84 0.62
CA LEU A 117 -7.11 9.58 0.08
C LEU A 117 -7.09 8.48 1.14
N PHE A 118 -5.97 8.35 1.86
CA PHE A 118 -5.83 7.36 2.93
C PHE A 118 -6.74 7.66 4.13
N ALA A 119 -6.83 8.92 4.55
CA ALA A 119 -7.66 9.33 5.68
C ALA A 119 -9.15 9.07 5.41
N LEU A 120 -9.66 9.43 4.23
CA LEU A 120 -11.04 9.16 3.84
C LEU A 120 -11.31 7.66 3.79
N GLY A 121 -10.45 6.88 3.15
CA GLY A 121 -10.55 5.42 3.12
C GLY A 121 -10.59 4.80 4.52
N SER A 122 -9.72 5.29 5.41
CA SER A 122 -9.65 4.81 6.81
C SER A 122 -10.92 5.15 7.59
N ILE A 123 -11.45 6.37 7.45
CA ILE A 123 -12.71 6.77 8.10
C ILE A 123 -13.85 5.86 7.64
N PHE A 124 -14.01 5.67 6.33
CA PHE A 124 -15.07 4.80 5.80
C PHE A 124 -14.90 3.35 6.25
N ALA A 125 -13.68 2.81 6.24
CA ALA A 125 -13.41 1.45 6.71
C ALA A 125 -13.72 1.27 8.20
N LEU A 126 -13.35 2.24 9.05
CA LEU A 126 -13.66 2.19 10.49
C LEU A 126 -15.17 2.25 10.77
N LEU A 127 -15.91 3.11 10.04
CA LEU A 127 -17.37 3.16 10.14
C LEU A 127 -18.01 1.83 9.74
N MET A 128 -17.41 1.11 8.78
CA MET A 128 -17.86 -0.20 8.30
C MET A 128 -17.20 -1.37 9.05
N SER A 129 -16.56 -1.14 10.19
CA SER A 129 -15.82 -2.19 10.93
C SER A 129 -16.67 -3.42 11.28
N GLY A 130 -17.98 -3.27 11.47
CA GLY A 130 -18.90 -4.39 11.69
C GLY A 130 -19.19 -5.25 10.45
N THR A 131 -18.66 -4.91 9.27
CA THR A 131 -18.86 -5.65 8.01
C THR A 131 -17.51 -5.94 7.35
N PRO A 132 -16.86 -7.08 7.68
CA PRO A 132 -15.49 -7.39 7.22
C PRO A 132 -15.26 -7.26 5.72
N THR A 133 -16.20 -7.74 4.89
CA THR A 133 -16.09 -7.65 3.43
C THR A 133 -15.99 -6.20 2.95
N LEU A 134 -16.76 -5.28 3.54
CA LEU A 134 -16.69 -3.86 3.18
C LEU A 134 -15.36 -3.22 3.61
N VAL A 135 -14.84 -3.57 4.79
CA VAL A 135 -13.51 -3.12 5.24
C VAL A 135 -12.44 -3.52 4.22
N ILE A 136 -12.47 -4.77 3.76
CA ILE A 136 -11.51 -5.30 2.77
C ILE A 136 -11.65 -4.57 1.43
N VAL A 137 -12.88 -4.39 0.94
CA VAL A 137 -13.15 -3.64 -0.31
C VAL A 137 -12.63 -2.21 -0.20
N ILE A 138 -12.95 -1.48 0.87
CA ILE A 138 -12.54 -0.09 1.07
C ILE A 138 -11.01 0.01 1.18
N GLY A 139 -10.37 -0.88 1.93
CA GLY A 139 -8.92 -0.95 2.05
C GLY A 139 -8.26 -1.18 0.68
N THR A 140 -8.77 -2.14 -0.08
CA THR A 140 -8.27 -2.47 -1.43
C THR A 140 -8.42 -1.29 -2.39
N VAL A 141 -9.61 -0.66 -2.43
CA VAL A 141 -9.86 0.53 -3.26
C VAL A 141 -8.93 1.67 -2.86
N THR A 142 -8.72 1.89 -1.57
CA THR A 142 -7.83 2.94 -1.06
C THR A 142 -6.40 2.70 -1.50
N THR A 143 -5.88 1.46 -1.35
CA THR A 143 -4.56 1.07 -1.82
C THR A 143 -4.39 1.22 -3.34
N VAL A 144 -5.40 0.82 -4.12
CA VAL A 144 -5.37 0.97 -5.59
C VAL A 144 -5.36 2.46 -5.96
N MET A 145 -6.20 3.28 -5.32
CA MET A 145 -6.28 4.71 -5.60
C MET A 145 -4.98 5.45 -5.26
N THR A 146 -4.34 5.12 -4.14
CA THR A 146 -3.05 5.71 -3.75
C THR A 146 -1.94 5.28 -4.71
N GLY A 147 -1.93 4.01 -5.12
CA GLY A 147 -1.01 3.48 -6.14
C GLY A 147 -1.18 4.13 -7.52
N ILE A 148 -2.42 4.26 -8.01
CA ILE A 148 -2.72 4.96 -9.28
C ILE A 148 -2.28 6.42 -9.20
N HIS A 149 -2.56 7.10 -8.08
CA HIS A 149 -2.14 8.49 -7.90
C HIS A 149 -0.61 8.63 -7.93
N PHE A 150 0.13 7.73 -7.27
CA PHE A 150 1.59 7.68 -7.35
C PHE A 150 2.07 7.45 -8.78
N MET A 151 1.52 6.46 -9.49
CA MET A 151 1.95 6.14 -10.84
C MET A 151 1.66 7.28 -11.82
N ARG A 152 0.51 7.95 -11.69
CA ARG A 152 0.19 9.16 -12.47
C ARG A 152 1.19 10.28 -12.20
N PHE A 153 1.52 10.53 -10.93
CA PHE A 153 2.55 11.52 -10.57
C PHE A 153 3.89 11.18 -11.23
N TYR A 154 4.35 9.93 -11.09
CA TYR A 154 5.58 9.45 -11.70
C TYR A 154 5.60 9.67 -13.22
N MET A 155 4.56 9.20 -13.93
CA MET A 155 4.46 9.28 -15.39
C MET A 155 4.44 10.72 -15.89
N ILE A 156 3.65 11.60 -15.26
CA ILE A 156 3.58 13.02 -15.63
C ILE A 156 4.94 13.67 -15.46
N GLN A 157 5.62 13.37 -14.35
CA GLN A 157 6.86 14.02 -14.00
C GLN A 157 8.04 13.49 -14.82
N ALA A 158 8.08 12.20 -15.12
CA ALA A 158 9.03 11.60 -16.05
C ALA A 158 8.88 12.17 -17.47
N ARG A 159 7.64 12.30 -17.96
CA ARG A 159 7.34 12.90 -19.27
C ARG A 159 7.76 14.36 -19.34
N LYS A 160 7.43 15.17 -18.33
CA LYS A 160 7.80 16.60 -18.26
C LYS A 160 9.31 16.84 -18.31
N ASN A 161 10.11 15.88 -17.84
CA ASN A 161 11.56 15.99 -17.78
C ASN A 161 12.28 15.20 -18.89
N GLY A 162 11.55 14.70 -19.89
CA GLY A 162 12.13 13.94 -21.01
C GLY A 162 12.80 12.62 -20.58
N LYS A 163 12.39 12.05 -19.44
CA LYS A 163 12.91 10.79 -18.87
C LYS A 163 11.92 9.63 -19.04
N GLN A 164 11.03 9.71 -20.02
CA GLN A 164 10.06 8.65 -20.30
C GLN A 164 10.76 7.48 -20.98
N ASN A 165 11.28 6.55 -20.18
CA ASN A 165 11.86 5.30 -20.66
C ASN A 165 10.72 4.28 -20.85
N TRP A 166 10.40 3.98 -22.11
CA TRP A 166 9.33 3.08 -22.53
C TRP A 166 9.56 1.59 -22.24
N HIS A 167 10.70 1.21 -21.68
CA HIS A 167 11.06 -0.20 -21.43
C HIS A 167 10.45 -0.79 -20.13
N LEU A 168 9.43 -0.16 -19.56
CA LEU A 168 9.01 -0.39 -18.16
C LEU A 168 7.51 -0.63 -17.99
N ILE A 169 6.85 -1.12 -19.03
CA ILE A 169 5.57 -1.86 -18.92
C ILE A 169 5.74 -3.18 -19.66
#